data_AF-A0A953YXM5-F1
#
_entry.id   AF-A0A953YXM5-F1
#
_cell.length_a   1.000
_cell.length_b   1.000
_cell.length_c   1.000
_cell.angle_alpha   90.00
_cell.angle_beta   90.00
_cell.angle_gamma   90.00
#
_symmetry.space_group_name_H-M   'P 1'
#
loop_
_entity.id
_entity.type
_entity.pdbx_description
1 polymer ?
#
loop_
_entity_poly.entity_id
_entity_poly.type
_entity_poly.pdbx_seq_one_letter_code
_entity_poly.pdbx_strand_id
1 'polypeptide(L)'
;MPAIDKDQVIAKLNAILETELAGVVRYTHYSLMVFGHSRIPIIGWMKEQATESLAHASQAGEHVTSLGGHPSLKIGPLLESEKHSINDILAESLDHERKSLQLYYELLELVKDKSVWLEEYCQGLILEEEMHIAEVEKMMRKPGDLEPAR
;
A
#
# COMPACT_ATOMS: atom_id res chain seq x y z
N MET A 1 -5.72 -30.51 4.07
CA MET A 1 -5.53 -29.07 4.32
C MET A 1 -6.89 -28.44 4.43
N PRO A 2 -7.13 -27.48 5.34
CA PRO A 2 -8.39 -26.77 5.41
C PRO A 2 -8.58 -25.95 4.12
N ALA A 3 -9.80 -25.92 3.60
CA ALA A 3 -10.12 -25.09 2.43
C ALA A 3 -10.20 -23.62 2.84
N ILE A 4 -9.79 -22.70 1.97
CA ILE A 4 -10.02 -21.27 2.15
C ILE A 4 -11.50 -20.93 1.94
N ASP A 5 -12.00 -19.94 2.68
CA ASP A 5 -13.29 -19.30 2.35
C ASP A 5 -13.06 -18.36 1.17
N LYS A 6 -13.41 -18.86 -0.02
CA LYS A 6 -13.11 -18.20 -1.29
C LYS A 6 -13.79 -16.83 -1.41
N ASP A 7 -15.02 -16.70 -0.92
CA ASP A 7 -15.78 -15.46 -1.06
C ASP A 7 -15.20 -14.37 -0.14
N GLN A 8 -14.81 -14.75 1.09
CA GLN A 8 -14.10 -13.83 1.99
C GLN A 8 -12.72 -13.43 1.46
N VAL A 9 -11.96 -14.38 0.91
CA VAL A 9 -10.63 -14.11 0.32
C VAL A 9 -10.77 -13.19 -0.90
N ILE A 10 -11.71 -13.44 -1.80
CA ILE A 10 -11.98 -12.56 -2.96
C ILE A 10 -12.40 -11.16 -2.51
N ALA A 11 -13.25 -11.05 -1.49
CA ALA A 11 -13.65 -9.76 -0.94
C ALA A 11 -12.44 -8.98 -0.38
N LYS A 12 -11.52 -9.67 0.32
CA LYS A 12 -10.31 -9.06 0.87
C LYS A 12 -9.33 -8.64 -0.21
N LEU A 13 -9.09 -9.48 -1.22
CA LEU A 13 -8.27 -9.16 -2.39
C LEU A 13 -8.83 -7.96 -3.17
N ASN A 14 -10.15 -7.83 -3.29
CA ASN A 14 -10.76 -6.66 -3.90
C ASN A 14 -10.56 -5.38 -3.06
N ALA A 15 -10.61 -5.47 -1.72
CA ALA A 15 -10.30 -4.34 -0.86
C ALA A 15 -8.82 -3.89 -0.99
N ILE A 16 -7.90 -4.84 -1.13
CA ILE A 16 -6.49 -4.58 -1.43
C ILE A 16 -6.38 -3.89 -2.80
N LEU A 17 -6.95 -4.48 -3.86
CA LEU A 17 -6.96 -3.89 -5.21
C LEU A 17 -7.45 -2.44 -5.22
N GLU A 18 -8.57 -2.17 -4.56
CA GLU A 18 -9.12 -0.81 -4.46
C GLU A 18 -8.17 0.15 -3.72
N THR A 19 -7.51 -0.33 -2.67
CA THR A 19 -6.57 0.46 -1.86
C THR A 19 -5.30 0.76 -2.65
N GLU A 20 -4.72 -0.23 -3.33
CA GLU A 20 -3.52 -0.06 -4.16
C GLU A 20 -3.77 0.85 -5.36
N LEU A 21 -4.94 0.75 -6.01
CA LEU A 21 -5.33 1.71 -7.05
C LEU A 21 -5.46 3.14 -6.50
N ALA A 22 -5.89 3.30 -5.25
CA ALA A 22 -5.87 4.61 -4.60
C ALA A 22 -4.43 5.09 -4.38
N GLY A 23 -3.50 4.21 -4.01
CA GLY A 23 -2.07 4.48 -3.91
C GLY A 23 -1.48 5.04 -5.20
N VAL A 24 -1.77 4.42 -6.35
CA VAL A 24 -1.36 4.90 -7.67
C VAL A 24 -1.76 6.37 -7.88
N VAL A 25 -3.02 6.70 -7.60
CA VAL A 25 -3.54 8.06 -7.77
C VAL A 25 -2.90 9.04 -6.78
N ARG A 26 -2.79 8.65 -5.50
CA ARG A 26 -2.25 9.49 -4.43
C ARG A 26 -0.78 9.82 -4.66
N TYR A 27 0.06 8.82 -4.87
CA TYR A 27 1.48 9.01 -5.11
C TYR A 27 1.76 9.79 -6.40
N THR A 28 0.98 9.54 -7.46
CA THR A 28 1.04 10.35 -8.67
C THR A 28 0.71 11.81 -8.37
N HIS A 29 -0.38 12.06 -7.65
CA HIS A 29 -0.80 13.42 -7.27
C HIS A 29 0.26 14.12 -6.40
N TYR A 30 0.74 13.49 -5.34
CA TYR A 30 1.76 14.06 -4.45
C TYR A 30 3.04 14.41 -5.19
N SER A 31 3.46 13.62 -6.19
CA SER A 31 4.64 13.95 -7.02
C SER A 31 4.50 15.30 -7.76
N LEU A 32 3.28 15.76 -8.02
CA LEU A 32 2.98 17.05 -8.65
C LEU A 32 2.97 18.21 -7.63
N MET A 33 2.70 17.91 -6.36
CA MET A 33 2.51 18.90 -5.29
C MET A 33 3.79 19.21 -4.49
N VAL A 34 4.91 18.55 -4.79
CA VAL A 34 6.21 18.85 -4.16
C VAL A 34 6.97 19.95 -4.91
N PHE A 35 7.17 21.07 -4.23
CA PHE A 35 7.88 22.26 -4.72
C PHE A 35 9.22 22.49 -4.00
N GLY A 36 10.05 23.38 -4.55
CA GLY A 36 11.32 23.80 -3.93
C GLY A 36 12.54 22.96 -4.32
N HIS A 37 13.70 23.31 -3.77
CA HIS A 37 14.99 22.74 -4.17
C HIS A 37 15.15 21.24 -3.83
N SER A 38 14.50 20.78 -2.76
CA SER A 38 14.59 19.39 -2.29
C SER A 38 13.71 18.41 -3.08
N ARG A 39 12.99 18.87 -4.10
CA ARG A 39 11.96 18.05 -4.77
C ARG A 39 12.51 16.88 -5.58
N ILE A 40 13.73 16.97 -6.12
CA ILE A 40 14.26 15.98 -7.07
C ILE A 40 14.22 14.54 -6.52
N PRO A 41 14.78 14.24 -5.33
CA PRO A 41 14.69 12.89 -4.77
C PRO A 41 13.27 12.51 -4.35
N ILE A 42 12.50 13.45 -3.78
CA ILE A 42 11.16 13.16 -3.25
C ILE A 42 10.18 12.80 -4.36
N ILE A 43 10.18 13.52 -5.49
CA ILE A 43 9.30 13.18 -6.62
C ILE A 43 9.71 11.87 -7.29
N GLY A 44 11.00 11.51 -7.24
CA GLY A 44 11.50 10.24 -7.74
C GLY A 44 10.90 9.11 -6.94
N TRP A 45 11.09 9.17 -5.61
CA TRP A 45 10.50 8.23 -4.66
C TRP A 45 8.97 8.11 -4.81
N MET A 46 8.23 9.22 -4.85
CA MET A 46 6.76 9.19 -5.03
C MET A 46 6.34 8.49 -6.33
N LYS A 47 7.09 8.67 -7.44
CA LYS A 47 6.76 8.00 -8.71
C LYS A 47 7.07 6.51 -8.71
N GLU A 48 8.11 6.11 -7.97
CA GLU A 48 8.43 4.70 -7.74
C GLU A 48 7.30 4.05 -6.94
N GLN A 49 6.85 4.67 -5.84
CA GLN A 49 5.71 4.17 -5.05
C GLN A 49 4.41 4.08 -5.88
N ALA A 50 4.11 5.07 -6.73
CA ALA A 50 2.96 4.98 -7.64
C ALA A 50 3.05 3.79 -8.63
N THR A 51 4.27 3.45 -9.06
CA THR A 51 4.52 2.32 -9.96
C THR A 51 4.36 0.99 -9.23
N GLU A 52 4.83 0.94 -8.00
CA GLU A 52 4.76 -0.23 -7.12
C GLU A 52 3.31 -0.54 -6.71
N SER A 53 2.52 0.45 -6.29
CA SER A 53 1.09 0.25 -6.00
C SER A 53 0.34 -0.28 -7.23
N LEU A 54 0.72 0.11 -8.46
CA LEU A 54 0.11 -0.44 -9.67
C LEU A 54 0.45 -1.93 -9.85
N ALA A 55 1.68 -2.33 -9.52
CA ALA A 55 2.10 -3.72 -9.54
C ALA A 55 1.32 -4.55 -8.50
N HIS A 56 1.19 -4.06 -7.27
CA HIS A 56 0.43 -4.70 -6.20
C HIS A 56 -1.06 -4.82 -6.54
N ALA A 57 -1.66 -3.75 -7.08
CA ALA A 57 -3.04 -3.77 -7.58
C ALA A 57 -3.22 -4.85 -8.66
N SER A 58 -2.29 -4.94 -9.61
CA SER A 58 -2.34 -5.94 -10.68
C SER A 58 -2.26 -7.36 -10.12
N GLN A 59 -1.35 -7.62 -9.17
CA GLN A 59 -1.24 -8.92 -8.50
C GLN A 59 -2.53 -9.30 -7.75
N ALA A 60 -3.11 -8.37 -6.98
CA ALA A 60 -4.37 -8.60 -6.28
C ALA A 60 -5.51 -8.96 -7.27
N GLY A 61 -5.60 -8.25 -8.39
CA GLY A 61 -6.57 -8.52 -9.46
C GLY A 61 -6.39 -9.91 -10.09
N GLU A 62 -5.15 -10.32 -10.38
CA GLU A 62 -4.84 -11.66 -10.89
C GLU A 62 -5.22 -12.77 -9.89
N HIS A 63 -5.04 -12.54 -8.59
CA HIS A 63 -5.50 -13.48 -7.58
C HIS A 63 -7.03 -13.56 -7.49
N VAL A 64 -7.74 -12.43 -7.63
CA VAL A 64 -9.22 -12.42 -7.70
C VAL A 64 -9.71 -13.26 -8.87
N THR A 65 -9.17 -13.06 -10.08
CA THR A 65 -9.59 -13.81 -11.28
C THR A 65 -9.20 -15.29 -11.20
N SER A 66 -8.03 -15.60 -10.64
CA SER A 66 -7.56 -16.99 -10.43
C SER A 66 -8.47 -17.78 -9.48
N LEU A 67 -9.11 -17.11 -8.51
CA LEU A 67 -10.13 -17.69 -7.63
C LEU A 67 -11.55 -17.71 -8.27
N GLY A 68 -11.68 -17.23 -9.51
CA GLY A 68 -12.95 -17.14 -10.23
C GLY A 68 -13.85 -16.00 -9.75
N GLY A 69 -13.27 -14.97 -9.12
CA GLY A 69 -13.95 -13.72 -8.75
C GLY A 69 -13.91 -12.66 -9.86
N HIS A 70 -14.69 -11.60 -9.68
CA HIS A 70 -14.65 -10.42 -10.53
C HIS A 70 -13.84 -9.31 -9.83
N PRO A 71 -12.75 -8.80 -10.43
CA PRO A 71 -11.98 -7.69 -9.89
C PRO A 71 -12.83 -6.42 -9.80
N SER A 72 -12.72 -5.68 -8.70
CA SER A 72 -13.40 -4.40 -8.53
C SER A 72 -12.85 -3.36 -9.49
N LEU A 73 -13.73 -2.49 -10.00
CA LEU A 73 -13.36 -1.28 -10.74
C LEU A 73 -13.36 -0.02 -9.86
N LYS A 74 -13.62 -0.18 -8.56
CA LYS A 74 -13.63 0.96 -7.63
C LYS A 74 -12.20 1.37 -7.29
N ILE A 75 -12.08 2.60 -6.82
CA ILE A 75 -10.86 3.13 -6.21
C ILE A 75 -11.20 3.37 -4.75
N GLY A 76 -10.29 2.98 -3.86
CA GLY A 76 -10.40 3.24 -2.43
C GLY A 76 -10.43 4.75 -2.12
N PRO A 77 -10.62 5.12 -0.84
CA PRO A 77 -10.67 6.53 -0.44
C PRO A 77 -9.42 7.30 -0.86
N LEU A 78 -9.61 8.43 -1.53
CA LEU A 78 -8.55 9.36 -1.95
C LEU A 78 -8.49 10.54 -0.97
N LEU A 79 -7.95 10.29 0.22
CA LEU A 79 -7.81 11.32 1.24
C LEU A 79 -6.65 12.25 0.84
N GLU A 80 -6.96 13.54 0.76
CA GLU A 80 -6.04 14.63 0.41
C GLU A 80 -6.48 15.83 1.25
N SER A 81 -5.62 16.33 2.14
CA SER A 81 -5.99 17.37 3.11
C SER A 81 -5.83 18.81 2.61
N GLU A 82 -5.46 19.00 1.34
CA GLU A 82 -5.02 20.23 0.69
C GLU A 82 -3.78 20.88 1.36
N LYS A 83 -3.11 20.13 2.24
CA LYS A 83 -1.86 20.55 2.89
C LYS A 83 -0.69 19.85 2.23
N HIS A 84 0.14 20.64 1.56
CA HIS A 84 1.21 20.13 0.72
C HIS A 84 2.62 20.45 1.25
N SER A 85 2.78 20.58 2.57
CA SER A 85 4.14 20.49 3.10
C SER A 85 4.64 19.05 2.93
N ILE A 86 5.95 18.87 2.81
CA ILE A 86 6.54 17.52 2.68
C ILE A 86 6.11 16.63 3.86
N ASN A 87 6.03 17.20 5.07
CA ASN A 87 5.61 16.44 6.25
C ASN A 87 4.14 16.03 6.19
N ASP A 88 3.25 16.90 5.67
CA ASP A 88 1.83 16.56 5.54
C ASP A 88 1.64 15.43 4.51
N ILE A 89 2.32 15.53 3.36
CA ILE A 89 2.30 14.51 2.32
C ILE A 89 2.84 13.17 2.85
N LEU A 90 3.99 13.19 3.55
CA LEU A 90 4.57 11.97 4.12
C LEU A 90 3.68 11.37 5.21
N ALA A 91 3.01 12.19 6.03
CA ALA A 91 2.06 11.70 7.02
C ALA A 91 0.83 11.03 6.36
N GLU A 92 0.33 11.61 5.27
CA GLU A 92 -0.76 11.02 4.49
C GLU A 92 -0.36 9.72 3.79
N SER A 93 0.87 9.64 3.26
CA SER A 93 1.46 8.41 2.74
C SER A 93 1.62 7.35 3.84
N LEU A 94 2.09 7.73 5.03
CA LEU A 94 2.24 6.80 6.15
C LEU A 94 0.90 6.17 6.58
N ASP A 95 -0.18 6.95 6.58
CA ASP A 95 -1.53 6.42 6.84
C ASP A 95 -1.99 5.45 5.75
N HIS A 96 -1.60 5.71 4.49
CA HIS A 96 -1.85 4.80 3.38
C HIS A 96 -1.19 3.43 3.60
N GLU A 97 0.13 3.42 3.86
CA GLU A 97 0.88 2.16 4.01
C GLU A 97 0.39 1.37 5.21
N ARG A 98 0.10 2.04 6.33
CA ARG A 98 -0.49 1.39 7.52
C ARG A 98 -1.82 0.71 7.19
N LYS A 99 -2.63 1.31 6.32
CA LYS A 99 -3.91 0.73 5.89
C LYS A 99 -3.71 -0.45 4.93
N SER A 100 -2.80 -0.34 3.95
CA SER A 100 -2.45 -1.46 3.06
C SER A 100 -1.89 -2.64 3.85
N LEU A 101 -0.93 -2.38 4.74
CA LEU A 101 -0.34 -3.38 5.65
C LEU A 101 -1.41 -4.11 6.47
N GLN A 102 -2.37 -3.39 7.04
CA GLN A 102 -3.47 -4.00 7.77
C GLN A 102 -4.27 -4.98 6.89
N LEU A 103 -4.59 -4.60 5.65
CA LEU A 103 -5.33 -5.47 4.73
C LEU A 103 -4.54 -6.74 4.37
N TYR A 104 -3.22 -6.66 4.25
CA TYR A 104 -2.37 -7.83 4.01
C TYR A 104 -2.33 -8.77 5.21
N TYR A 105 -2.24 -8.27 6.44
CA TYR A 105 -2.36 -9.11 7.63
C TYR A 105 -3.73 -9.77 7.73
N GLU A 106 -4.81 -9.04 7.46
CA GLU A 106 -6.17 -9.59 7.45
C GLU A 106 -6.32 -10.68 6.37
N LEU A 107 -5.70 -10.52 5.20
CA LEU A 107 -5.68 -11.57 4.18
C LEU A 107 -4.87 -12.79 4.63
N LEU A 108 -3.69 -12.56 5.22
CA LEU A 108 -2.83 -13.61 5.74
C LEU A 108 -3.58 -14.49 6.74
N GLU A 109 -4.33 -13.90 7.67
CA GLU A 109 -5.16 -14.64 8.64
C GLU A 109 -6.18 -15.57 7.96
N LEU A 110 -6.75 -15.16 6.82
CA LEU A 110 -7.71 -15.97 6.08
C LEU A 110 -7.06 -17.17 5.41
N VAL A 111 -5.81 -17.04 4.93
CA VAL A 111 -5.15 -18.00 4.04
C VAL A 111 -4.05 -18.84 4.70
N LYS A 112 -3.55 -18.42 5.87
CA LYS A 112 -2.47 -19.08 6.60
C LYS A 112 -2.78 -20.56 6.86
N ASP A 113 -1.79 -21.42 6.62
CA ASP A 113 -1.89 -22.89 6.76
C ASP A 113 -2.95 -23.57 5.84
N LYS A 114 -3.56 -22.80 4.92
CA LYS A 114 -4.59 -23.26 3.98
C LYS A 114 -4.16 -23.09 2.53
N SER A 115 -3.32 -22.08 2.24
CA SER A 115 -2.96 -21.71 0.88
C SER A 115 -1.54 -21.14 0.78
N VAL A 116 -0.57 -21.98 0.44
CA VAL A 116 0.86 -21.58 0.39
C VAL A 116 1.09 -20.39 -0.53
N TRP A 117 0.55 -20.40 -1.74
CA TRP A 117 0.74 -19.31 -2.72
C TRP A 117 0.21 -17.94 -2.23
N LEU A 118 -0.97 -17.89 -1.59
CA LEU A 118 -1.53 -16.63 -1.06
C LEU A 118 -0.83 -16.22 0.24
N GLU A 119 -0.35 -17.18 1.03
CA GLU A 119 0.45 -16.91 2.21
C GLU A 119 1.79 -16.26 1.84
N GLU A 120 2.50 -16.81 0.85
CA GLU A 120 3.73 -16.21 0.32
C GLU A 120 3.49 -14.81 -0.28
N TYR A 121 2.39 -14.64 -1.03
CA TYR A 121 1.96 -13.33 -1.54
C TYR A 121 1.78 -12.31 -0.41
N CYS A 122 1.04 -12.65 0.65
CA CYS A 122 0.81 -11.73 1.76
C CYS A 122 2.10 -11.42 2.51
N GLN A 123 2.96 -12.41 2.76
CA GLN A 123 4.21 -12.22 3.48
C GLN A 123 5.18 -11.32 2.71
N GLY A 124 5.23 -11.45 1.39
CA GLY A 124 6.02 -10.56 0.53
C GLY A 124 5.56 -9.10 0.64
N LEU A 125 4.25 -8.86 0.50
CA LEU A 125 3.71 -7.50 0.57
C LEU A 125 3.78 -6.91 1.98
N ILE A 126 3.59 -7.70 3.04
CA ILE A 126 3.81 -7.25 4.42
C ILE A 126 5.25 -6.75 4.61
N LEU A 127 6.23 -7.49 4.09
CA LEU A 127 7.64 -7.10 4.18
C LEU A 127 7.91 -5.78 3.44
N GLU A 128 7.40 -5.64 2.22
CA GLU A 128 7.54 -4.42 1.40
C GLU A 128 6.92 -3.21 2.13
N GLU A 129 5.69 -3.35 2.64
CA GLU A 129 4.99 -2.28 3.36
C GLU A 129 5.65 -1.91 4.69
N GLU A 130 6.17 -2.87 5.46
CA GLU A 130 6.96 -2.57 6.66
C GLU A 130 8.23 -1.78 6.33
N MET A 131 8.86 -2.04 5.17
CA MET A 131 10.01 -1.29 4.69
C MET A 131 9.60 0.13 4.26
N HIS A 132 8.49 0.30 3.55
CA HIS A 132 7.95 1.61 3.17
C HIS A 132 7.65 2.47 4.39
N ILE A 133 6.94 1.92 5.38
CA ILE A 133 6.66 2.59 6.66
C ILE A 133 7.96 3.02 7.33
N ALA A 134 8.94 2.12 7.46
CA ALA A 134 10.20 2.43 8.11
C ALA A 134 10.99 3.55 7.38
N GLU A 135 10.89 3.61 6.06
CA GLU A 135 11.54 4.65 5.25
C GLU A 135 10.85 6.00 5.41
N VAL A 136 9.51 6.04 5.30
CA VAL A 136 8.73 7.28 5.51
C VAL A 136 8.95 7.82 6.91
N GLU A 137 8.92 6.97 7.94
CA GLU A 137 9.18 7.41 9.31
C GLU A 137 10.58 8.00 9.48
N LYS A 138 11.60 7.50 8.76
CA LYS A 138 12.95 8.11 8.78
C LYS A 138 12.97 9.44 8.06
N MET A 139 12.28 9.58 6.93
CA MET A 139 12.17 10.83 6.18
C MET A 139 11.55 11.95 7.03
N MET A 140 10.65 11.61 7.96
CA MET A 140 9.98 12.55 8.85
C MET A 140 10.81 12.95 10.08
N ARG A 141 11.91 12.27 10.39
CA ARG A 141 12.76 12.52 11.57
C ARG A 141 13.82 13.57 11.30
N LYS A 142 14.25 14.26 12.35
CA LYS A 142 15.45 15.12 12.29
C LYS A 142 16.71 14.28 12.55
N PRO A 143 17.87 14.67 11.99
CA PRO A 143 19.12 14.02 12.33
C PRO A 143 19.35 14.03 13.85
N GLY A 144 19.56 12.84 14.43
CA GLY A 144 19.73 12.65 15.87
C GLY A 144 18.48 12.19 16.62
N ASP A 145 17.29 12.25 16.01
CA ASP A 145 16.07 11.69 16.58
C ASP A 145 16.01 10.18 16.26
N LEU A 146 16.29 9.34 17.27
CA LEU A 146 16.35 7.88 17.11
C LEU A 146 15.01 7.17 17.32
N GLU A 147 14.05 7.84 17.95
CA GLU A 147 12.74 7.26 18.22
C GLU A 147 11.90 7.13 16.93
N PRO A 148 11.12 6.04 16.77
CA PRO A 148 10.15 5.91 15.69
C PRO A 148 9.16 7.07 15.60
N ALA A 149 8.79 7.46 14.37
CA ALA A 149 7.77 8.48 14.17
C ALA A 149 6.40 7.86 14.54
N ARG A 150 5.76 8.37 15.59
CA ARG A 150 4.47 7.86 16.07
C ARG A 150 3.35 8.19 15.09
#